data_AF-S5ZI86-F1
#
_entry.id   AF-S5ZI86-F1
#
_cell.length_a   1.000
_cell.length_b   1.000
_cell.length_c   1.000
_cell.angle_alpha   90.00
_cell.angle_beta   90.00
_cell.angle_gamma   90.00
#
_symmetry.space_group_name_H-M   'P 1'
#
loop_
_entity.id
_entity.type
_entity.pdbx_description
1 polymer ?
#
loop_
_entity_poly.entity_id
_entity_poly.type
_entity_poly.pdbx_seq_one_letter_code
_entity_poly.pdbx_strand_id
1 'polypeptide(L)'
;MIVETILLLIFAVLMFPQSIVFFLGPSWRMFGAIALVSVLMGISNAFVNTPLNVEFQQLVPTEYRARVFSVLEVMSQGIIPISYGLVGILLDKTPAHLIALSLAILVLFLVLLFVTKYSKAVFIEFESRKKEAEMEVML
;
A
#
# COMPACT_ATOMS: atom_id res chain seq x y z
N MET A 1 -1.81 0.48 -7.07
CA MET A 1 -2.45 1.05 -5.87
C MET A 1 -3.95 0.80 -5.85
N ILE A 2 -4.78 1.34 -6.76
CA ILE A 2 -6.25 1.20 -6.67
C ILE A 2 -6.71 -0.27 -6.58
N VAL A 3 -6.20 -1.15 -7.44
CA VAL A 3 -6.54 -2.58 -7.44
C VAL A 3 -6.21 -3.24 -6.10
N GLU A 4 -5.00 -3.00 -5.58
CA GLU A 4 -4.56 -3.51 -4.27
C GLU A 4 -5.46 -3.00 -3.13
N THR A 5 -5.91 -1.74 -3.19
CA THR A 5 -6.85 -1.17 -2.22
C THR A 5 -8.24 -1.80 -2.30
N ILE A 6 -8.73 -2.09 -3.49
CA ILE A 6 -10.00 -2.83 -3.67
C ILE A 6 -9.87 -4.24 -3.08
N LEU A 7 -8.75 -4.92 -3.33
CA LEU A 7 -8.49 -6.24 -2.75
C LEU A 7 -8.39 -6.20 -1.22
N LEU A 8 -7.78 -5.16 -0.64
CA LEU A 8 -7.75 -4.92 0.80
C LEU A 8 -9.17 -4.72 1.38
N LEU A 9 -10.04 -4.00 0.68
CA LEU A 9 -11.44 -3.84 1.08
C LEU A 9 -12.19 -5.18 1.05
N ILE A 10 -11.99 -5.98 0.00
CA ILE A 10 -12.57 -7.33 -0.10
C ILE A 10 -12.07 -8.19 1.06
N PHE A 11 -10.78 -8.15 1.37
CA PHE A 11 -10.20 -8.86 2.51
C PHE A 11 -10.86 -8.43 3.83
N ALA A 12 -11.03 -7.13 4.07
CA ALA A 12 -11.69 -6.62 5.26
C ALA A 12 -13.16 -7.07 5.36
N VAL A 13 -13.89 -7.12 4.24
CA VAL A 13 -15.28 -7.63 4.19
C VAL A 13 -15.34 -9.13 4.47
N LEU A 14 -14.36 -9.92 4.01
CA LEU A 14 -14.30 -11.36 4.32
C LEU A 14 -14.13 -11.65 5.82
N MET A 15 -13.59 -10.70 6.59
CA MET A 15 -13.45 -10.83 8.04
C MET A 15 -14.77 -10.62 8.82
N PHE A 16 -15.83 -10.13 8.17
CA PHE A 16 -17.12 -9.94 8.84
C PHE A 16 -17.76 -11.27 9.24
N PRO A 17 -18.46 -11.34 10.39
CA PRO A 17 -19.16 -12.55 10.82
C PRO A 17 -20.16 -13.07 9.78
N GLN A 18 -20.79 -12.18 9.00
CA GLN A 18 -21.73 -12.55 7.95
C GLN A 18 -21.06 -13.37 6.83
N SER A 19 -19.83 -13.02 6.46
CA SER A 19 -19.03 -13.75 5.47
C SER A 19 -18.69 -15.16 5.99
N ILE A 20 -18.36 -15.28 7.27
CA ILE A 20 -18.06 -16.57 7.91
C ILE A 20 -19.29 -17.49 7.87
N VAL A 21 -20.48 -16.96 8.18
CA VAL A 21 -21.73 -17.72 8.13
C VAL A 21 -22.07 -18.12 6.69
N PHE A 22 -21.87 -17.23 5.71
CA PHE A 22 -22.09 -17.51 4.30
C PHE A 22 -21.23 -18.68 3.78
N PHE A 23 -19.98 -18.78 4.26
CA PHE A 23 -19.07 -19.88 3.92
C PHE A 23 -19.23 -21.14 4.77
N LEU A 24 -20.32 -21.26 5.54
CA LEU A 24 -20.60 -22.39 6.43
C LEU A 24 -19.56 -22.57 7.54
N GLY A 25 -19.03 -21.46 8.08
CA GLY A 25 -18.04 -21.46 9.15
C GLY A 25 -16.59 -21.60 8.66
N PRO A 26 -15.66 -22.01 9.56
CA PRO A 26 -14.25 -22.26 9.23
C PRO A 26 -14.12 -23.47 8.30
N SER A 27 -14.31 -23.23 6.99
CA SER A 27 -14.35 -24.26 5.96
C SER A 27 -13.24 -24.06 4.93
N TRP A 28 -12.94 -25.10 4.15
CA TRP A 28 -11.99 -25.02 3.03
C TRP A 28 -12.34 -23.93 2.01
N ARG A 29 -13.63 -23.59 1.89
CA ARG A 29 -14.11 -22.53 1.00
C ARG A 29 -13.73 -21.15 1.52
N MET A 30 -13.86 -20.91 2.83
CA MET A 30 -13.43 -19.66 3.45
C MET A 30 -11.91 -19.49 3.36
N PHE A 31 -11.16 -20.57 3.63
CA PHE A 31 -9.71 -20.57 3.44
C PHE A 31 -9.33 -20.25 2.00
N GLY A 32 -9.95 -20.92 1.02
CA GLY A 32 -9.72 -20.66 -0.41
C GLY A 32 -10.02 -19.21 -0.81
N ALA A 33 -11.10 -18.62 -0.29
CA ALA A 33 -11.47 -17.24 -0.56
C ALA A 33 -10.42 -16.24 -0.01
N ILE A 34 -10.01 -16.42 1.25
CA ILE A 34 -9.00 -15.57 1.88
C ILE A 34 -7.66 -15.74 1.17
N ALA A 35 -7.22 -16.99 0.93
CA ALA A 35 -5.97 -17.28 0.25
C ALA A 35 -5.92 -16.67 -1.17
N LEU A 36 -7.01 -16.79 -1.93
CA LEU A 36 -7.10 -16.20 -3.26
C LEU A 36 -6.92 -14.68 -3.21
N VAL A 37 -7.63 -14.00 -2.31
CA VAL A 37 -7.51 -12.54 -2.15
C VAL A 37 -6.10 -12.16 -1.72
N SER A 38 -5.50 -12.87 -0.77
CA SER A 38 -4.13 -12.61 -0.32
C SER A 38 -3.08 -12.81 -1.44
N VAL A 39 -3.24 -13.84 -2.27
CA VAL A 39 -2.35 -14.06 -3.44
C VAL A 39 -2.50 -12.92 -4.45
N LEU A 40 -3.73 -12.53 -4.78
CA LEU A 40 -3.99 -11.42 -5.70
C LEU A 40 -3.43 -10.09 -5.16
N MET A 41 -3.52 -9.88 -3.84
CA MET A 41 -2.89 -8.73 -3.18
C MET A 41 -1.37 -8.77 -3.35
N GLY A 42 -0.72 -9.91 -3.08
CA GLY A 42 0.72 -10.07 -3.25
C GLY A 42 1.20 -9.81 -4.68
N ILE A 43 0.46 -10.33 -5.68
CA ILE A 43 0.74 -10.05 -7.10
C ILE A 43 0.61 -8.54 -7.37
N SER A 44 -0.50 -7.93 -6.96
CA SER A 44 -0.74 -6.49 -7.17
C SER A 44 0.32 -5.62 -6.49
N ASN A 45 0.75 -5.99 -5.29
CA ASN A 45 1.77 -5.31 -4.51
C ASN A 45 3.12 -5.29 -5.25
N ALA A 46 3.54 -6.42 -5.82
CA ALA A 46 4.78 -6.49 -6.62
C ALA A 46 4.71 -5.57 -7.85
N PHE A 47 3.59 -5.59 -8.58
CA PHE A 47 3.38 -4.71 -9.74
C PHE A 47 3.35 -3.22 -9.39
N VAL A 48 3.10 -2.86 -8.14
CA VAL A 48 3.08 -1.45 -7.69
C VAL A 48 4.44 -1.05 -7.12
N ASN A 49 4.97 -1.84 -6.19
CA ASN A 49 6.17 -1.47 -5.44
C ASN A 49 7.44 -1.58 -6.28
N THR A 50 7.55 -2.57 -7.17
CA THR A 50 8.75 -2.71 -8.02
C THR A 50 8.97 -1.52 -8.95
N PRO A 51 8.00 -1.09 -9.80
CA PRO A 51 8.23 0.07 -10.66
C PRO A 51 8.38 1.35 -9.84
N LEU A 52 7.62 1.51 -8.75
CA LEU A 52 7.76 2.67 -7.86
C LEU A 52 9.19 2.79 -7.31
N ASN A 53 9.75 1.68 -6.83
CA ASN A 53 11.12 1.64 -6.33
C ASN A 53 12.16 1.92 -7.43
N VAL A 54 11.95 1.41 -8.64
CA VAL A 54 12.85 1.68 -9.79
C VAL A 54 12.83 3.17 -10.15
N GLU A 55 11.66 3.80 -10.22
CA GLU A 55 11.54 5.24 -10.49
C GLU A 55 12.21 6.08 -9.38
N PHE A 56 11.99 5.73 -8.11
CA PHE A 56 12.68 6.40 -7.00
C PHE A 56 14.20 6.22 -7.06
N GLN A 57 14.70 5.06 -7.50
CA GLN A 57 16.15 4.85 -7.67
C GLN A 57 16.74 5.71 -8.78
N GLN A 58 15.99 5.93 -9.87
CA GLN A 58 16.43 6.80 -10.96
C GLN A 58 16.52 8.26 -10.53
N LEU A 59 15.63 8.71 -9.64
CA LEU A 59 15.65 10.05 -9.06
C LEU A 59 16.81 10.33 -8.11
N VAL A 60 17.36 9.29 -7.47
CA VAL A 60 18.41 9.44 -6.47
C VAL A 60 19.80 9.29 -7.12
N PRO A 61 20.73 10.22 -6.90
CA PRO A 61 22.10 10.10 -7.40
C PRO A 61 22.77 8.80 -6.95
N THR A 62 23.50 8.15 -7.85
CA THR A 62 24.05 6.79 -7.65
C THR A 62 24.87 6.66 -6.36
N GLU A 63 25.64 7.68 -6.01
CA GLU A 63 26.49 7.74 -4.81
C GLU A 63 25.72 7.78 -3.48
N TYR A 64 24.45 8.23 -3.50
CA TYR A 64 23.60 8.34 -2.31
C TYR A 64 22.50 7.28 -2.24
N ARG A 65 22.26 6.51 -3.32
CA ARG A 65 21.17 5.51 -3.39
C ARG A 65 21.10 4.59 -2.19
N ALA A 66 22.22 3.96 -1.83
CA ALA A 66 22.27 3.02 -0.72
C ALA A 66 21.88 3.69 0.62
N ARG A 67 22.31 4.93 0.87
CA ARG A 67 22.00 5.66 2.10
C ARG A 67 20.54 6.10 2.15
N VAL A 68 20.03 6.66 1.05
CA VAL A 68 18.64 7.11 0.95
C VAL A 68 17.68 5.95 1.12
N PHE A 69 17.88 4.86 0.39
CA PHE A 69 17.02 3.68 0.50
C PHE A 69 17.14 2.98 1.86
N SER A 70 18.32 2.96 2.49
CA SER A 70 18.44 2.42 3.84
C SER A 70 17.60 3.19 4.86
N VAL A 71 17.59 4.54 4.79
CA VAL A 71 16.77 5.36 5.69
C VAL A 71 15.29 5.16 5.40
N LEU A 72 14.88 5.19 4.13
CA LEU A 72 13.50 4.94 3.72
C LEU A 72 13.00 3.57 4.20
N GLU A 73 13.84 2.53 4.08
CA GLU A 73 13.50 1.17 4.49
C GLU A 73 13.37 1.06 6.01
N VAL A 74 14.30 1.66 6.77
CA VAL A 74 14.22 1.68 8.24
C VAL A 74 12.96 2.39 8.71
N MET A 75 12.58 3.50 8.09
CA MET A 75 11.33 4.19 8.43
C MET A 75 10.10 3.35 8.05
N SER A 76 10.12 2.74 6.86
CA SER A 76 9.01 1.94 6.34
C SER A 76 8.77 0.66 7.14
N GLN A 77 9.82 -0.06 7.51
CA GLN A 77 9.70 -1.27 8.32
C GLN A 77 9.58 -0.94 9.82
N GLY A 78 10.18 0.14 10.29
CA GLY A 78 10.11 0.57 11.69
C GLY A 78 8.70 0.92 12.15
N ILE A 79 7.82 1.36 11.24
CA ILE A 79 6.42 1.66 11.57
C ILE A 79 5.57 0.39 11.80
N ILE A 80 5.99 -0.76 11.26
CA ILE A 80 5.24 -2.02 11.35
C ILE A 80 5.05 -2.49 12.80
N PRO A 81 6.09 -2.67 13.64
CA PRO A 81 5.91 -3.11 15.02
C PRO A 81 5.10 -2.10 15.84
N ILE A 82 5.26 -0.79 15.57
CA ILE A 82 4.46 0.26 16.20
C ILE A 82 2.99 0.10 15.86
N SER A 83 2.69 -0.16 14.58
CA SER A 83 1.33 -0.41 14.09
C SER A 83 0.71 -1.65 14.75
N TYR A 84 1.47 -2.74 14.87
CA TYR A 84 1.00 -3.94 15.57
C TYR A 84 0.71 -3.68 17.05
N GLY A 85 1.57 -2.93 17.74
CA GLY A 85 1.32 -2.54 19.13
C GLY A 85 0.03 -1.72 19.29
N LEU A 86 -0.17 -0.74 18.43
CA LEU A 86 -1.37 0.11 18.44
C LEU A 86 -2.65 -0.69 18.11
N VAL A 87 -2.62 -1.50 17.05
CA VAL A 87 -3.76 -2.32 16.65
C VAL A 87 -4.07 -3.40 17.70
N GLY A 88 -3.04 -3.97 18.34
CA GLY A 88 -3.22 -4.91 19.45
C GLY A 88 -4.03 -4.32 20.59
N ILE A 89 -3.67 -3.13 21.06
CA ILE A 89 -4.43 -2.41 22.11
C ILE A 89 -5.86 -2.10 21.65
N LEU A 90 -6.05 -1.79 20.36
CA LEU A 90 -7.37 -1.49 19.81
C LEU A 90 -8.27 -2.73 19.72
N LEU A 91 -7.69 -3.91 19.47
CA LEU A 91 -8.39 -5.19 19.41
C LEU A 91 -9.01 -5.60 20.75
N ASP A 92 -8.44 -5.18 21.88
CA ASP A 92 -9.01 -5.43 23.21
C ASP A 92 -10.34 -4.69 23.42
N LYS A 93 -10.58 -3.60 22.67
CA LYS A 93 -11.75 -2.72 22.83
C LYS A 93 -12.74 -2.82 21.68
N THR A 94 -12.28 -3.19 20.49
CA THR A 94 -13.05 -3.12 19.25
C THR A 94 -12.87 -4.42 18.46
N PRO A 95 -13.94 -4.98 17.87
CA PRO A 95 -13.81 -6.21 17.11
C PRO A 95 -12.95 -6.00 15.84
N ALA A 96 -12.14 -7.03 15.53
CA ALA A 96 -11.14 -6.98 14.46
C ALA A 96 -11.70 -6.55 13.08
N HIS A 97 -12.91 -6.98 12.73
CA HIS A 97 -13.53 -6.67 11.45
C HIS A 97 -13.84 -5.17 11.28
N LEU A 98 -14.22 -4.47 12.36
CA LEU A 98 -14.45 -3.02 12.31
C LEU A 98 -13.14 -2.24 12.22
N ILE A 99 -12.10 -2.71 12.89
CA ILE A 99 -10.76 -2.12 12.80
C ILE A 99 -10.23 -2.28 11.37
N ALA A 100 -10.26 -3.50 10.82
CA ALA A 100 -9.80 -3.79 9.47
C ALA A 100 -10.54 -2.95 8.42
N LEU A 101 -11.87 -2.84 8.55
CA LEU A 101 -12.67 -2.03 7.63
C LEU A 101 -12.37 -0.54 7.73
N SER A 102 -12.25 0.00 8.95
CA SER A 102 -11.95 1.43 9.13
C SER A 102 -10.58 1.81 8.58
N LEU A 103 -9.57 0.96 8.79
CA LEU A 103 -8.24 1.14 8.17
C LEU A 103 -8.28 0.99 6.65
N ALA A 104 -9.03 0.03 6.11
CA ALA A 104 -9.16 -0.13 4.66
C ALA A 104 -9.86 1.08 4.00
N ILE A 105 -10.87 1.67 4.65
CA ILE A 105 -11.53 2.90 4.19
C ILE A 105 -10.56 4.10 4.26
N LEU A 106 -9.76 4.21 5.33
CA LEU A 106 -8.75 5.24 5.44
C LEU A 106 -7.71 5.13 4.32
N VAL A 107 -7.23 3.92 4.03
CA VAL A 107 -6.31 3.67 2.91
C VAL A 107 -6.98 4.04 1.58
N LEU A 108 -8.25 3.68 1.36
CA LEU A 108 -8.99 4.10 0.18
C LEU A 108 -9.02 5.62 0.03
N PHE A 109 -9.32 6.35 1.10
CA PHE A 109 -9.33 7.81 1.08
C PHE A 109 -7.96 8.39 0.71
N LEU A 110 -6.88 7.88 1.32
CA LEU A 110 -5.52 8.32 1.02
C LEU A 110 -5.13 8.03 -0.44
N VAL A 111 -5.50 6.87 -0.97
CA VAL A 111 -5.23 6.48 -2.35
C VAL A 111 -6.00 7.36 -3.32
N LEU A 112 -7.28 7.64 -3.05
CA LEU A 112 -8.07 8.56 -3.88
C LEU A 112 -7.46 9.95 -3.89
N LEU A 113 -7.10 10.49 -2.72
CA LEU A 113 -6.45 11.79 -2.58
C LEU A 113 -5.13 11.82 -3.38
N PHE A 114 -4.30 10.78 -3.23
CA PHE A 114 -3.05 10.65 -3.99
C PHE A 114 -3.28 10.66 -5.50
N VAL A 115 -4.19 9.83 -6.00
CA VAL A 115 -4.47 9.70 -7.45
C VAL A 115 -5.08 10.99 -8.02
N THR A 116 -6.02 11.63 -7.32
CA THR A 116 -6.70 12.80 -7.88
C THR A 116 -5.89 14.08 -7.78
N LYS A 117 -5.18 14.29 -6.67
CA LYS A 117 -4.56 15.57 -6.33
C LYS A 117 -3.04 15.54 -6.52
N TYR A 118 -2.39 14.51 -5.99
CA TYR A 118 -0.93 14.47 -5.97
C TYR A 118 -0.32 13.88 -7.23
N SER A 119 -0.94 12.88 -7.86
CA SER A 119 -0.40 12.25 -9.07
C SER A 119 -0.19 13.28 -10.19
N LYS A 120 -1.14 14.20 -10.40
CA LYS A 120 -0.99 15.27 -11.40
C LYS A 120 0.12 16.25 -11.03
N ALA A 121 0.19 16.68 -9.77
CA ALA A 121 1.21 17.63 -9.32
C ALA A 121 2.62 17.03 -9.43
N VAL A 122 2.79 15.79 -8.97
CA VAL A 122 4.05 15.04 -9.05
C VAL A 122 4.48 14.84 -10.49
N PHE A 123 3.56 14.50 -11.40
CA PHE A 123 3.91 14.27 -12.81
C PHE A 123 4.39 15.56 -13.49
N ILE A 124 3.75 16.70 -13.20
CA ILE A 124 4.16 18.01 -13.73
C ILE A 124 5.56 18.40 -13.24
N GLU A 125 5.84 18.21 -11.94
CA GLU A 125 7.14 18.54 -11.35
C GLU A 125 8.26 17.60 -11.84
N PHE A 126 7.94 16.35 -12.12
CA PHE A 126 8.88 15.41 -12.73
C PHE A 126 9.22 15.80 -14.18
N GLU A 127 8.23 16.22 -14.96
CA GLU A 127 8.44 16.66 -16.34
C GLU A 127 9.23 17.98 -16.41
N SER A 128 9.01 18.91 -15.48
CA SER A 128 9.80 20.15 -15.41
C SER A 128 11.27 19.88 -15.08
N ARG A 129 11.52 19.02 -14.06
CA ARG A 129 12.89 18.61 -13.67
C ARG A 129 13.65 17.92 -14.81
N LYS A 130 12.96 17.09 -15.59
CA LYS A 130 13.55 16.44 -16.76
C LYS A 130 13.93 17.45 -17.85
N LYS A 131 13.06 18.43 -18.12
CA LYS A 131 13.33 19.50 -19.10
C LYS A 131 14.50 20.39 -18.67
N GLU A 132 14.60 20.73 -17.39
CA GLU A 132 15.73 21.49 -16.85
C GLU A 132 17.06 20.74 -17.03
N ALA A 133 17.08 19.45 -16.68
CA ALA A 133 18.28 18.61 -16.84
C ALA A 133 18.69 18.45 -18.33
N GLU A 134 17.73 18.32 -19.26
CA GLU A 134 18.03 18.25 -20.69
C GLU A 134 18.59 19.58 -21.24
N MET A 135 18.14 20.72 -20.70
CA MET A 135 18.58 22.05 -21.11
C MET A 135 20.00 22.37 -20.61
N GLU A 136 20.36 21.95 -19.39
CA GLU A 136 21.72 22.08 -18.86
C GLU A 136 22.74 21.25 -19.65
N VAL A 137 22.34 20.11 -20.22
CA VAL A 137 23.23 19.24 -21.01
C VAL A 137 23.46 19.80 -22.44
N MET A 138 22.62 20.72 -22.92
CA MET A 138 22.78 21.36 -24.24
C MET A 138 23.61 22.65 -24.23
N LEU A 139 23.93 23.20 -23.05
CA LEU A 139 24.77 24.40 -22.87
C LEU A 139 26.23 24.03 -22.62
#